data_AF-A0A968TKQ8-F1
#
_entry.id   AF-A0A968TKQ8-F1
#
_cell.length_a   1.000
_cell.length_b   1.000
_cell.length_c   1.000
_cell.angle_alpha   90.00
_cell.angle_beta   90.00
_cell.angle_gamma   90.00
#
_symmetry.space_group_name_H-M   'P 1'
#
loop_
_entity.id
_entity.type
_entity.pdbx_description
1 polymer ?
#
loop_
_entity_poly.entity_id
_entity_poly.type
_entity_poly.pdbx_seq_one_letter_code
_entity_poly.pdbx_strand_id
1 'polypeptide(L)'
;MSFNQAARSFDTQENVCPAINLLSKRTFETAQHYVHICRGEKAGSLGYYVSIMKNRSSSGIKEITLPINQINGETYLAINSGTAYAITPYELLVAKNGKIILKERVIAAFKGDGQSIAWNCPESESKLIEAETKNFMVFIVVEIILRVT
;
A
#
# COMPACT_ATOMS: atom_id res chain seq x y z
N MET A 1 31.93 8.81 -19.45
CA MET A 1 30.48 8.58 -19.27
C MET A 1 30.33 7.36 -18.38
N SER A 2 29.94 7.55 -17.12
CA SER A 2 29.49 6.45 -16.24
C SER A 2 28.41 7.01 -15.32
N PHE A 3 27.20 6.51 -15.50
CA PHE A 3 26.05 6.75 -14.65
C PHE A 3 26.19 5.90 -13.39
N ASN A 4 26.50 6.51 -12.25
CA ASN A 4 26.33 5.84 -10.96
C ASN A 4 24.97 6.22 -10.40
N GLN A 5 24.07 5.24 -10.42
CA GLN A 5 22.75 5.27 -9.81
C GLN A 5 22.90 5.54 -8.32
N ALA A 6 22.21 6.57 -7.85
CA ALA A 6 22.07 6.88 -6.44
C ALA A 6 21.34 5.73 -5.75
N ALA A 7 22.09 4.89 -5.04
CA ALA A 7 21.55 4.11 -3.94
C ALA A 7 20.94 5.11 -2.95
N ARG A 8 19.61 5.24 -2.95
CA ARG A 8 18.90 5.89 -1.85
C ARG A 8 19.09 5.00 -0.63
N SER A 9 20.06 5.38 0.18
CA SER A 9 20.27 4.86 1.52
C SER A 9 18.96 4.90 2.28
N PHE A 10 18.54 3.75 2.81
CA PHE A 10 17.54 3.62 3.86
C PHE A 10 18.02 4.47 5.04
N ASP A 11 17.49 5.68 5.14
CA ASP A 11 17.72 6.54 6.28
C ASP A 11 16.95 5.98 7.48
N THR A 12 17.58 6.13 8.62
CA THR A 12 17.24 5.70 9.96
C THR A 12 15.74 5.71 10.30
N GLN A 13 15.31 4.74 11.12
CA GLN A 13 13.97 4.61 11.71
C GLN A 13 13.47 5.93 12.34
N GLU A 14 12.87 6.80 11.55
CA GLU A 14 11.78 7.63 12.03
C GLU A 14 10.60 6.68 12.31
N ASN A 15 9.86 6.90 13.40
CA ASN A 15 8.85 5.97 13.92
C ASN A 15 7.60 5.85 13.02
N VAL A 16 7.76 5.26 11.83
CA VAL A 16 6.71 5.00 10.84
C VAL A 16 5.67 4.00 11.36
N CYS A 17 6.07 3.15 12.30
CA CYS A 17 5.20 2.20 12.96
C CYS A 17 4.95 2.64 14.42
N PRO A 18 3.76 2.33 15.00
CA PRO A 18 3.35 2.84 16.31
C PRO A 18 4.27 2.47 17.48
N ALA A 19 5.20 1.54 17.30
CA ALA A 19 6.32 1.34 18.21
C ALA A 19 7.62 1.11 17.43
N ILE A 20 8.74 1.51 18.03
CA ILE A 20 10.11 1.51 17.46
C ILE A 20 10.53 0.11 16.96
N ASN A 21 9.98 -0.96 17.57
CA ASN A 21 10.34 -2.35 17.27
C ASN A 21 9.43 -3.02 16.22
N LEU A 22 8.40 -2.33 15.74
CA LEU A 22 7.47 -2.93 14.78
C LEU A 22 8.06 -2.89 13.38
N LEU A 23 8.11 -4.07 12.74
CA LEU A 23 8.60 -4.20 11.38
C LEU A 23 7.50 -3.83 10.38
N SER A 24 7.85 -3.00 9.39
CA SER A 24 7.02 -2.83 8.20
C SER A 24 6.90 -4.19 7.51
N LYS A 25 5.67 -4.56 7.12
CA LYS A 25 5.37 -5.75 6.32
C LYS A 25 5.20 -5.38 4.85
N ARG A 26 4.57 -4.23 4.60
CA ARG A 26 4.31 -3.67 3.28
C ARG A 26 4.38 -2.16 3.34
N THR A 27 4.87 -1.56 2.27
CA THR A 27 4.77 -0.13 2.02
C THR A 27 4.08 0.07 0.68
N PHE A 28 3.14 0.99 0.61
CA PHE A 28 2.48 1.41 -0.62
C PHE A 28 2.67 2.91 -0.80
N GLU A 29 3.05 3.31 -2.00
CA GLU A 29 3.20 4.70 -2.38
C GLU A 29 2.09 5.04 -3.38
N THR A 30 1.45 6.18 -3.16
CA THR A 30 0.44 6.76 -4.04
C THR A 30 0.93 8.14 -4.49
N ALA A 31 0.15 8.81 -5.35
CA ALA A 31 0.49 10.16 -5.79
C ALA A 31 0.59 11.17 -4.62
N GLN A 32 -0.15 10.96 -3.52
CA GLN A 32 -0.22 11.93 -2.41
C GLN A 32 0.06 11.34 -1.04
N HIS A 33 0.16 10.03 -0.89
CA HIS A 33 0.35 9.36 0.41
C HIS A 33 1.38 8.22 0.35
N TYR A 34 2.10 8.05 1.46
CA TYR A 34 2.77 6.80 1.80
C TYR A 34 1.93 6.05 2.84
N VAL A 35 1.81 4.74 2.64
CA VAL A 35 1.04 3.85 3.49
C VAL A 35 1.93 2.72 3.94
N HIS A 36 2.01 2.49 5.25
CA HIS A 36 2.82 1.43 5.84
C HIS A 36 1.94 0.46 6.61
N ILE A 37 2.08 -0.82 6.32
CA ILE A 37 1.45 -1.90 7.08
C ILE A 37 2.48 -2.42 8.07
N CYS A 38 2.26 -2.14 9.34
CA CYS A 38 3.16 -2.51 10.43
C CYS A 38 2.65 -3.75 11.14
N ARG A 39 3.52 -4.69 11.48
CA ARG A 39 3.19 -5.81 12.36
C ARG A 39 3.39 -5.39 13.82
N GLY A 40 2.32 -5.38 14.61
CA GLY A 40 2.30 -5.11 16.05
C GLY A 40 2.66 -6.30 16.93
N GLU A 41 2.98 -6.04 18.20
CA GLU A 41 3.37 -7.05 19.20
C GLU A 41 2.17 -7.67 19.96
N LYS A 42 0.98 -7.08 19.89
CA LYS A 42 -0.16 -7.49 20.73
C LYS A 42 -0.91 -8.67 20.13
N ALA A 43 -1.08 -9.74 20.92
CA ALA A 43 -2.01 -10.83 20.62
C ALA A 43 -3.46 -10.38 20.92
N GLY A 44 -4.38 -10.50 19.95
CA GLY A 44 -5.83 -10.37 20.17
C GLY A 44 -6.56 -9.38 19.24
N SER A 45 -5.88 -8.36 18.72
CA SER A 45 -6.20 -7.77 17.40
C SER A 45 -5.35 -8.52 16.36
N LEU A 46 -5.57 -8.36 15.05
CA LEU A 46 -4.76 -9.08 14.04
C LEU A 46 -3.24 -8.87 14.17
N GLY A 47 -2.78 -7.99 15.07
CA GLY A 47 -1.38 -7.68 15.28
C GLY A 47 -0.85 -6.87 14.11
N TYR A 48 -1.69 -6.06 13.48
CA TYR A 48 -1.32 -5.18 12.38
C TYR A 48 -1.91 -3.79 12.55
N TYR A 49 -1.16 -2.81 12.09
CA TYR A 49 -1.52 -1.41 12.06
C TYR A 49 -1.24 -0.84 10.67
N VAL A 50 -2.02 0.15 10.28
CA VAL A 50 -1.74 0.97 9.11
C VAL A 50 -1.31 2.35 9.57
N SER A 51 -0.20 2.86 9.04
CA SER A 51 0.21 4.27 9.10
C SER A 51 0.01 4.89 7.72
N ILE A 52 -0.67 6.04 7.65
CA ILE A 52 -0.91 6.80 6.42
C ILE A 52 -0.35 8.20 6.62
N MET A 53 0.56 8.61 5.74
CA MET A 53 1.23 9.90 5.77
C MET A 53 1.16 10.58 4.39
N LYS A 54 1.07 11.92 4.36
CA LYS A 54 0.99 12.69 3.12
C LYS A 54 2.38 12.95 2.53
N ASN A 55 2.52 12.83 1.21
CA ASN A 55 3.75 12.99 0.43
C ASN A 55 4.21 14.46 0.27
N ARG A 56 4.14 15.29 1.31
CA ARG A 56 4.75 16.64 1.28
C ARG A 56 5.67 16.88 2.46
N SER A 57 6.94 17.05 2.10
CA SER A 57 8.02 17.55 2.94
C SER A 57 7.69 18.96 3.43
N SER A 58 7.17 19.08 4.66
CA SER A 58 7.36 20.21 5.59
C SER A 58 6.31 20.17 6.71
N SER A 59 6.79 19.89 7.93
CA SER A 59 6.34 20.56 9.16
C SER A 59 4.89 20.36 9.63
N GLY A 60 4.38 19.13 9.57
CA GLY A 60 3.09 18.78 10.16
C GLY A 60 2.51 17.49 9.62
N ILE A 61 3.25 16.38 9.75
CA ILE A 61 2.81 15.07 9.29
C ILE A 61 1.56 14.69 10.10
N LYS A 62 0.37 14.89 9.52
CA LYS A 62 -0.86 14.31 10.07
C LYS A 62 -0.82 12.82 9.73
N GLU A 63 -0.02 12.10 10.50
CA GLU A 63 0.05 10.65 10.46
C GLU A 63 -1.24 10.08 11.06
N ILE A 64 -1.89 9.20 10.31
CA ILE A 64 -3.02 8.43 10.82
C ILE A 64 -2.51 7.01 11.07
N THR A 65 -2.50 6.61 12.34
CA THR A 65 -2.12 5.25 12.74
C THR A 65 -3.31 4.53 13.33
N LEU A 66 -3.77 3.47 12.66
CA LEU A 66 -4.98 2.74 13.01
C LEU A 66 -4.71 1.24 13.11
N PRO A 67 -5.34 0.52 14.06
CA PRO A 67 -5.32 -0.94 14.04
C PRO A 67 -6.06 -1.46 12.81
N ILE A 68 -5.53 -2.52 12.20
CA ILE A 68 -6.20 -3.23 11.11
C ILE A 68 -7.23 -4.18 11.71
N ASN A 69 -8.46 -4.08 11.23
CA ASN A 69 -9.59 -4.88 11.67
C ASN A 69 -9.77 -6.16 10.84
N GLN A 70 -9.40 -6.14 9.55
CA GLN A 70 -9.54 -7.28 8.65
C GLN A 70 -8.38 -7.35 7.66
N ILE A 71 -7.93 -8.56 7.35
CA ILE A 71 -6.92 -8.86 6.34
C ILE A 71 -7.44 -9.99 5.46
N ASN A 72 -7.40 -9.80 4.14
CA ASN A 72 -7.69 -10.84 3.16
C ASN A 72 -6.63 -10.80 2.04
N GLY A 73 -5.69 -11.73 2.06
CA GLY A 73 -4.51 -11.68 1.18
C GLY A 73 -3.69 -10.42 1.41
N GLU A 74 -3.51 -9.61 0.36
CA GLU A 74 -2.86 -8.30 0.43
C GLU A 74 -3.85 -7.12 0.58
N THR A 75 -5.11 -7.41 0.91
CA THR A 75 -6.11 -6.38 1.26
C THR A 75 -6.15 -6.18 2.77
N TYR A 76 -5.97 -4.93 3.21
CA TYR A 76 -5.99 -4.50 4.60
C TYR A 76 -7.14 -3.52 4.83
N LEU A 77 -7.93 -3.73 5.87
CA LEU A 77 -9.05 -2.86 6.22
C LEU A 77 -8.90 -2.35 7.65
N ALA A 78 -8.90 -1.03 7.81
CA ALA A 78 -8.96 -0.35 9.09
C ALA A 78 -10.24 0.50 9.18
N ILE A 79 -10.94 0.45 10.30
CA ILE A 79 -12.18 1.17 10.54
C ILE A 79 -12.05 1.97 11.83
N ASN A 80 -12.28 3.27 11.74
CA ASN A 80 -12.29 4.16 12.90
C ASN A 80 -13.44 5.18 12.77
N SER A 81 -14.33 5.21 13.77
CA SER A 81 -15.35 6.26 13.93
C SER A 81 -16.18 6.52 12.65
N GLY A 82 -16.65 5.45 11.99
CA GLY A 82 -17.43 5.53 10.75
C GLY A 82 -16.62 5.83 9.48
N THR A 83 -15.29 5.90 9.58
CA THR A 83 -14.37 6.02 8.45
C THR A 83 -13.67 4.67 8.22
N ALA A 84 -13.79 4.13 7.02
CA ALA A 84 -13.14 2.91 6.58
C ALA A 84 -11.99 3.24 5.62
N TYR A 85 -10.86 2.59 5.83
CA TYR A 85 -9.64 2.68 5.03
C TYR A 85 -9.38 1.29 4.47
N ALA A 86 -9.55 1.14 3.16
CA ALA A 86 -9.21 -0.07 2.43
C ALA A 86 -7.91 0.17 1.67
N ILE A 87 -6.91 -0.65 1.99
CA ILE A 87 -5.58 -0.59 1.41
C ILE A 87 -5.36 -1.90 0.69
N THR A 88 -5.21 -1.81 -0.62
CA THR A 88 -4.83 -2.94 -1.46
C THR A 88 -3.46 -2.66 -2.05
N PRO A 89 -2.87 -3.63 -2.74
CA PRO A 89 -1.75 -3.33 -3.58
C PRO A 89 -2.12 -2.20 -4.57
N TYR A 90 -3.36 -2.12 -5.06
CA TYR A 90 -3.74 -1.32 -6.22
C TYR A 90 -4.21 0.09 -5.94
N GLU A 91 -4.91 0.26 -4.83
CA GLU A 91 -5.50 1.52 -4.47
C GLU A 91 -5.60 1.68 -2.95
N LEU A 92 -5.52 2.93 -2.54
CA LEU A 92 -5.95 3.44 -1.25
C LEU A 92 -7.36 4.02 -1.40
N LEU A 93 -8.31 3.44 -0.70
CA LEU A 93 -9.70 3.91 -0.64
C LEU A 93 -10.03 4.35 0.78
N VAL A 94 -10.60 5.55 0.92
CA VAL A 94 -11.14 6.04 2.18
C VAL A 94 -12.61 6.37 1.99
N ALA A 95 -13.46 5.73 2.80
CA ALA A 95 -14.90 5.97 2.82
C ALA A 95 -15.34 6.45 4.20
N LYS A 96 -16.17 7.49 4.25
CA LYS A 96 -16.77 8.00 5.49
C LYS A 96 -18.28 7.86 5.39
N ASN A 97 -18.88 7.17 6.36
CA ASN A 97 -20.33 6.90 6.40
C ASN A 97 -20.85 6.30 5.07
N GLY A 98 -20.11 5.34 4.50
CA GLY A 98 -20.45 4.66 3.26
C GLY A 98 -20.20 5.44 1.96
N LYS A 99 -19.70 6.68 2.03
CA LYS A 99 -19.33 7.47 0.84
C LYS A 99 -17.82 7.52 0.67
N ILE A 100 -17.34 7.22 -0.53
CA ILE A 100 -15.92 7.34 -0.88
C ILE A 100 -15.55 8.83 -0.89
N ILE A 101 -14.56 9.20 -0.09
CA ILE A 101 -14.04 10.56 0.05
C ILE A 101 -12.60 10.68 -0.46
N LEU A 102 -11.89 9.56 -0.58
CA LEU A 102 -10.56 9.49 -1.17
C LEU A 102 -10.44 8.18 -1.96
N LYS A 103 -9.84 8.30 -3.15
CA LYS A 103 -9.47 7.18 -3.99
C LYS A 103 -8.16 7.53 -4.67
N GLU A 104 -7.10 6.80 -4.36
CA GLU A 104 -5.78 7.01 -4.92
C GLU A 104 -5.19 5.71 -5.42
N ARG A 105 -4.62 5.76 -6.62
CA ARG A 105 -3.87 4.66 -7.20
C ARG A 105 -2.55 4.50 -6.46
N VAL A 106 -2.19 3.25 -6.16
CA VAL A 106 -0.84 2.89 -5.73
C VAL A 106 0.06 2.85 -6.96
N ILE A 107 1.15 3.62 -6.89
CA ILE A 107 2.16 3.74 -7.96
C ILE A 107 3.39 2.88 -7.69
N ALA A 108 3.64 2.51 -6.43
CA ALA A 108 4.69 1.56 -6.06
C ALA A 108 4.31 0.79 -4.80
N ALA A 109 4.72 -0.48 -4.73
CA ALA A 109 4.58 -1.30 -3.53
C ALA A 109 5.93 -1.95 -3.17
N PHE A 110 6.18 -2.10 -1.88
CA PHE A 110 7.41 -2.65 -1.35
C PHE A 110 7.10 -3.66 -0.25
N LYS A 111 7.94 -4.69 -0.16
CA LYS A 111 7.99 -5.58 1.00
C LYS A 111 8.62 -4.85 2.19
N GLY A 112 8.49 -5.46 3.38
CA GLY A 112 9.08 -4.97 4.61
C GLY A 112 10.60 -4.79 4.60
N ASP A 113 11.29 -5.52 3.72
CA ASP A 113 12.74 -5.44 3.48
C ASP A 113 13.12 -4.36 2.44
N GLY A 114 12.15 -3.60 1.93
CA GLY A 114 12.36 -2.57 0.91
C GLY A 114 12.43 -3.11 -0.52
N GLN A 115 12.35 -4.42 -0.74
CA GLN A 115 12.30 -4.97 -2.09
C GLN A 115 11.01 -4.50 -2.77
N SER A 116 11.15 -3.83 -3.92
CA SER A 116 10.01 -3.48 -4.76
C SER A 116 9.27 -4.74 -5.14
N ILE A 117 7.96 -4.73 -4.93
CA ILE A 117 7.06 -5.72 -5.49
C ILE A 117 6.86 -5.24 -6.91
N ALA A 118 7.47 -5.91 -7.89
CA ALA A 118 7.17 -5.65 -9.28
C ALA A 118 5.68 -5.89 -9.46
N TRP A 119 4.99 -4.81 -9.75
CA TRP A 119 3.61 -4.88 -10.15
C TRP A 119 3.56 -5.62 -11.47
N ASN A 120 2.57 -6.50 -11.55
CA ASN A 120 2.04 -7.10 -12.77
C ASN A 120 2.57 -8.49 -13.02
N CYS A 121 1.62 -9.43 -13.02
CA CYS A 121 1.63 -10.57 -13.92
C CYS A 121 2.73 -11.61 -13.63
N PRO A 122 2.41 -12.93 -13.54
CA PRO A 122 3.48 -13.93 -13.63
C PRO A 122 4.30 -13.64 -14.90
N GLU A 123 5.62 -13.85 -14.88
CA GLU A 123 6.54 -13.49 -15.98
C GLU A 123 6.19 -14.12 -17.36
N SER A 124 5.19 -15.01 -17.41
CA SER A 124 4.53 -15.46 -18.63
C SER A 124 3.65 -14.37 -19.21
N GLU A 125 3.85 -14.03 -20.50
CA GLU A 125 3.05 -13.14 -21.35
C GLU A 125 1.66 -12.78 -20.83
N SER A 126 1.56 -11.89 -19.85
CA SER A 126 0.27 -11.50 -19.30
C SER A 126 0.07 -10.00 -19.36
N LYS A 127 -1.16 -9.61 -19.70
CA LYS A 127 -1.57 -8.22 -19.88
C LYS A 127 -2.39 -7.80 -18.69
N LEU A 128 -2.02 -6.69 -18.07
CA LEU A 128 -2.87 -6.02 -17.09
C LEU A 128 -3.92 -5.19 -17.84
N ILE A 129 -5.18 -5.49 -17.59
CA ILE A 129 -6.32 -4.68 -18.01
C ILE A 129 -6.80 -3.91 -16.78
N GLU A 130 -6.85 -2.59 -16.92
CA GLU A 130 -7.30 -1.69 -15.88
C GLU A 130 -8.64 -1.09 -16.30
N ALA A 131 -9.61 -1.08 -15.39
CA ALA A 131 -10.86 -0.36 -15.57
C ALA A 131 -11.17 0.47 -14.34
N GLU A 132 -11.22 1.78 -14.51
CA GLU A 132 -11.58 2.68 -13.44
C GLU A 132 -13.10 2.94 -13.43
N THR A 133 -13.73 2.73 -12.28
CA THR A 133 -15.11 3.15 -12.04
C THR A 133 -15.16 4.28 -11.01
N LYS A 134 -16.34 4.90 -10.86
CA LYS A 134 -16.59 5.91 -9.82
C LYS A 134 -16.29 5.40 -8.40
N ASN A 135 -16.45 4.09 -8.16
CA ASN A 135 -16.44 3.53 -6.80
C ASN A 135 -15.30 2.54 -6.54
N PHE A 136 -14.69 1.96 -7.57
CA PHE A 136 -13.62 0.97 -7.43
C PHE A 136 -12.73 0.96 -8.68
N MET A 137 -11.48 0.53 -8.53
CA MET A 137 -10.65 0.16 -9.67
C MET A 137 -10.67 -1.37 -9.86
N VAL A 138 -10.74 -1.81 -11.11
CA VAL A 138 -10.64 -3.23 -11.47
C VAL A 138 -9.30 -3.44 -12.15
N PHE A 139 -8.59 -4.47 -11.69
CA PHE A 139 -7.33 -4.91 -12.26
C PHE A 139 -7.48 -6.37 -12.64
N ILE A 140 -7.34 -6.69 -13.92
CA ILE A 140 -7.46 -8.04 -14.47
C ILE A 140 -6.11 -8.41 -15.07
N VAL A 141 -5.53 -9.50 -14.60
CA VAL A 141 -4.37 -10.12 -15.22
C VAL A 141 -4.88 -11.20 -16.18
N VAL A 142 -4.64 -11.03 -17.49
CA VAL A 142 -4.94 -12.05 -18.50
C VAL A 142 -3.66 -12.68 -19.02
N GLU A 143 -3.62 -14.01 -19.08
CA GLU A 143 -2.53 -14.77 -19.69
C GLU A 143 -2.74 -14.87 -21.20
N ILE A 144 -1.74 -14.45 -21.98
CA ILE A 144 -1.72 -14.56 -23.43
C ILE A 144 -1.06 -15.91 -23.75
N ILE A 145 -1.83 -16.83 -24.31
CA ILE A 145 -1.29 -18.08 -24.84
C ILE A 145 -1.00 -17.86 -26.32
N LEU A 146 0.24 -17.52 -26.67
CA LEU A 146 0.69 -17.56 -28.07
C LEU A 146 0.75 -19.02 -28.55
N ARG A 147 -0.28 -19.46 -29.27
CA ARG A 147 -0.18 -20.69 -30.07
C ARG A 147 0.61 -20.36 -31.33
N VAL A 148 1.89 -20.74 -31.35
CA VAL A 148 2.66 -20.82 -32.60
C VAL A 148 2.07 -21.98 -33.40
N THR A 149 1.50 -21.67 -34.56
CA THR A 149 0.99 -22.67 -35.52
C THR A 149 1.94 -22.73 -36.71
#